data_AF-A0A518HU25-F1
#
_entry.id   AF-A0A518HU25-F1
#
_cell.length_a   1.000
_cell.length_b   1.000
_cell.length_c   1.000
_cell.angle_alpha   90.00
_cell.angle_beta   90.00
_cell.angle_gamma   90.00
#
_symmetry.space_group_name_H-M   'P 1'
#
loop_
_entity.id
_entity.type
_entity.pdbx_description
1 polymer ?
#
loop_
_entity_poly.entity_id
_entity_poly.type
_entity_poly.pdbx_seq_one_letter_code
_entity_poly.pdbx_strand_id
1 'polypeptide(L)'
;MSHFKAVGFVFCLLVVLATAAFCQEHQAKTTEPSWHDLNVKHTKTQLALANVELLSAQEINKESPGTIARLVIERLKSDVAIAEQRFQEAEMATVGGSERIRLRNAQEKIRLAKLNFENGRLLHDNGMVNDLELERLKLKYELAQLSLVLLKNPQYFNTMLQSLDAKVDRLADEILSLDQRLSRLEPIRGFIPTN
;
A
#
# COMPACT_ATOMS: atom_id res chain seq x y z
N MET A 1 82.38 -23.56 -17.16
CA MET A 1 81.81 -23.24 -15.83
C MET A 1 81.42 -21.77 -15.84
N SER A 2 80.19 -21.38 -16.12
CA SER A 2 79.14 -21.33 -15.11
C SER A 2 77.82 -20.92 -15.78
N HIS A 3 77.06 -21.91 -16.26
CA HIS A 3 75.60 -21.78 -16.35
C HIS A 3 75.10 -21.76 -14.90
N PHE A 4 74.53 -20.65 -14.40
CA PHE A 4 73.56 -20.61 -13.27
C PHE A 4 73.30 -19.18 -12.76
N LYS A 5 72.95 -18.20 -13.61
CA LYS A 5 72.47 -16.88 -13.08
C LYS A 5 71.30 -16.24 -13.83
N ALA A 6 70.78 -16.84 -14.90
CA ALA A 6 69.71 -16.23 -15.71
C ALA A 6 68.30 -16.81 -15.47
N VAL A 7 68.11 -17.73 -14.53
CA VAL A 7 66.80 -18.38 -14.28
C VAL A 7 66.03 -17.76 -13.12
N GLY A 8 66.70 -17.02 -12.22
CA GLY A 8 66.04 -16.40 -11.05
C GLY A 8 65.28 -15.09 -11.35
N PHE A 9 65.61 -14.40 -12.43
CA PHE A 9 65.08 -13.05 -12.68
C PHE A 9 63.76 -13.05 -13.48
N VAL A 10 63.55 -14.06 -14.34
CA VAL A 10 62.30 -14.18 -15.12
C VAL A 10 61.15 -14.71 -14.26
N PHE A 11 61.45 -15.50 -13.22
CA PHE A 11 60.42 -16.02 -12.32
C PHE A 11 59.87 -14.95 -11.35
N CYS A 12 60.69 -13.95 -10.97
CA CYS A 12 60.21 -12.83 -10.14
C CYS A 12 59.28 -11.87 -10.91
N LEU A 13 59.48 -11.69 -12.22
CA LEU A 13 58.64 -10.75 -12.99
C LEU A 13 57.25 -11.33 -13.31
N LEU A 14 57.12 -12.66 -13.46
CA LEU A 14 55.82 -13.31 -13.67
C LEU A 14 54.99 -13.45 -12.39
N VAL A 15 55.61 -13.51 -11.21
CA VAL A 15 54.88 -13.52 -9.93
C VAL A 15 54.37 -12.12 -9.54
N VAL A 16 55.05 -11.05 -9.98
CA VAL A 16 54.58 -9.66 -9.74
C VAL A 16 53.44 -9.29 -10.69
N LEU A 17 53.41 -9.81 -11.92
CA LEU A 17 52.29 -9.60 -12.85
C LEU A 17 51.07 -10.49 -12.52
N ALA A 18 51.27 -11.65 -11.89
CA ALA A 18 50.16 -12.48 -11.41
C ALA A 18 49.51 -11.95 -10.12
N THR A 19 50.24 -11.20 -9.29
CA THR A 19 49.67 -10.59 -8.07
C THR A 19 48.93 -9.28 -8.34
N ALA A 20 49.29 -8.53 -9.40
CA ALA A 20 48.52 -7.35 -9.81
C ALA A 20 47.15 -7.69 -10.41
N ALA A 21 46.98 -8.88 -11.02
CA ALA A 21 45.70 -9.33 -11.56
C ALA A 21 44.81 -10.04 -10.51
N PHE A 22 45.37 -10.47 -9.36
CA PHE A 22 44.64 -11.15 -8.29
C PHE A 22 44.26 -10.22 -7.12
N CYS A 23 44.68 -8.95 -7.14
CA CYS A 23 44.32 -7.95 -6.13
C CYS A 23 43.18 -7.02 -6.58
N GLN A 24 42.34 -7.50 -7.50
CA GLN A 24 41.05 -6.90 -7.86
C GLN A 24 39.91 -7.87 -7.54
N GLU A 25 40.10 -8.65 -6.48
CA GLU A 25 39.04 -9.43 -5.84
C GLU A 25 38.21 -8.49 -4.97
N HIS A 26 37.03 -8.12 -5.50
CA HIS A 26 35.82 -7.88 -4.73
C HIS A 26 35.95 -7.04 -3.44
N GLN A 27 36.38 -5.79 -3.56
CA GLN A 27 35.72 -4.73 -2.79
C GLN A 27 34.53 -4.22 -3.61
N ALA A 28 33.52 -5.08 -3.76
CA ALA A 28 32.16 -4.58 -3.82
C ALA A 28 31.94 -3.85 -2.51
N LYS A 29 32.24 -2.54 -2.50
CA LYS A 29 31.88 -1.64 -1.43
C LYS A 29 30.37 -1.80 -1.31
N THR A 30 29.93 -2.59 -0.33
CA THR A 30 28.53 -2.74 0.04
C THR A 30 28.08 -1.38 0.52
N THR A 31 27.81 -0.51 -0.43
CA THR A 31 27.27 0.81 -0.19
C THR A 31 25.86 0.51 0.28
N GLU A 32 25.61 0.72 1.57
CA GLU A 32 24.29 0.54 2.12
C GLU A 32 23.29 1.30 1.22
N PRO A 33 22.20 0.65 0.80
CA PRO A 33 21.27 1.26 -0.12
C PRO A 33 20.75 2.56 0.49
N SER A 34 20.74 3.64 -0.29
CA SER A 34 20.27 4.92 0.21
C SER A 34 18.80 4.80 0.63
N TRP A 35 18.35 5.65 1.57
CA TRP A 35 16.94 5.69 1.96
C TRP A 35 16.02 5.87 0.73
N HIS A 36 16.47 6.66 -0.25
CA HIS A 36 15.75 6.85 -1.50
C HIS A 36 15.62 5.54 -2.29
N ASP A 37 16.72 4.80 -2.49
CA ASP A 37 16.71 3.52 -3.21
C ASP A 37 15.82 2.49 -2.52
N LEU A 38 15.88 2.43 -1.18
CA LEU A 38 15.01 1.58 -0.37
C LEU A 38 13.55 1.97 -0.52
N ASN A 39 13.22 3.26 -0.50
CA ASN A 39 11.86 3.76 -0.63
C ASN A 39 11.28 3.50 -2.03
N VAL A 40 12.07 3.73 -3.09
CA VAL A 40 11.68 3.40 -4.47
C VAL A 40 11.45 1.91 -4.62
N LYS A 41 12.37 1.06 -4.12
CA LYS A 41 12.21 -0.40 -4.16
C LYS A 41 10.95 -0.84 -3.40
N HIS A 42 10.74 -0.32 -2.20
CA HIS A 42 9.59 -0.66 -1.36
C HIS A 42 8.26 -0.28 -2.03
N THR A 43 8.12 0.95 -2.53
CA THR A 43 6.89 1.40 -3.18
C THR A 43 6.63 0.71 -4.52
N LYS A 44 7.70 0.40 -5.29
CA LYS A 44 7.60 -0.44 -6.49
C LYS A 44 7.06 -1.83 -6.17
N THR A 45 7.57 -2.47 -5.11
CA THR A 45 7.08 -3.78 -4.67
C THR A 45 5.63 -3.71 -4.18
N GLN A 46 5.24 -2.65 -3.47
CA GLN A 46 3.84 -2.44 -3.08
C GLN A 46 2.91 -2.31 -4.30
N LEU A 47 3.32 -1.56 -5.33
CA LEU A 47 2.56 -1.45 -6.57
C LEU A 47 2.45 -2.79 -7.30
N ALA A 48 3.55 -3.56 -7.36
CA ALA A 48 3.53 -4.90 -7.96
C ALA A 48 2.56 -5.84 -7.23
N LEU A 49 2.58 -5.84 -5.89
CA LEU A 49 1.67 -6.66 -5.07
C LEU A 49 0.21 -6.29 -5.32
N ALA A 50 -0.15 -5.00 -5.24
CA ALA A 50 -1.52 -4.53 -5.47
C ALA A 50 -2.04 -4.91 -6.86
N ASN A 51 -1.18 -4.82 -7.90
CA ASN A 51 -1.53 -5.26 -9.25
C ASN A 51 -1.79 -6.77 -9.34
N VAL A 52 -0.95 -7.59 -8.70
CA VAL A 52 -1.12 -9.04 -8.68
C VAL A 52 -2.43 -9.42 -7.97
N GLU A 53 -2.74 -8.79 -6.84
CA GLU A 53 -4.00 -9.02 -6.11
C GLU A 53 -5.23 -8.64 -6.95
N LEU A 54 -5.20 -7.49 -7.62
CA LEU A 54 -6.27 -7.08 -8.55
C LEU A 54 -6.43 -8.06 -9.71
N LEU A 55 -5.33 -8.43 -10.38
CA LEU A 55 -5.35 -9.36 -11.50
C LEU A 55 -5.86 -10.74 -11.07
N SER A 56 -5.42 -11.24 -9.91
CA SER A 56 -5.89 -12.50 -9.35
C SER A 56 -7.39 -12.48 -9.10
N ALA A 57 -7.91 -11.43 -8.46
CA ALA A 57 -9.35 -11.27 -8.23
C ALA A 57 -10.16 -11.18 -9.54
N GLN A 58 -9.60 -10.53 -10.57
CA GLN A 58 -10.22 -10.43 -11.89
C GLN A 58 -10.24 -11.78 -12.62
N GLU A 59 -9.15 -12.56 -12.57
CA GLU A 59 -9.09 -13.87 -13.22
C GLU A 59 -10.04 -14.86 -12.53
N ILE A 60 -10.11 -14.88 -11.19
CA ILE A 60 -11.10 -15.67 -10.44
C ILE A 60 -12.53 -15.32 -10.91
N ASN A 61 -12.85 -14.03 -11.07
CA ASN A 61 -14.16 -13.61 -11.55
C ASN A 61 -14.41 -13.86 -13.04
N LYS A 62 -13.36 -14.02 -13.83
CA LYS A 62 -13.47 -14.40 -15.25
C LYS A 62 -13.75 -15.89 -15.38
N GLU A 63 -13.11 -16.72 -14.57
CA GLU A 63 -13.33 -18.18 -14.51
C GLU A 63 -14.68 -18.53 -13.86
N SER A 64 -15.06 -17.80 -12.80
CA SER A 64 -16.29 -18.03 -12.04
C SER A 64 -16.95 -16.68 -11.65
N PRO A 65 -17.80 -16.11 -12.52
CA PRO A 65 -18.41 -14.80 -12.31
C PRO A 65 -19.15 -14.66 -10.99
N GLY A 66 -18.84 -13.58 -10.25
CA GLY A 66 -19.48 -13.25 -8.99
C GLY A 66 -18.84 -13.87 -7.74
N THR A 67 -17.80 -14.71 -7.91
CA THR A 67 -17.05 -15.30 -6.78
C THR A 67 -16.45 -14.23 -5.87
N ILE A 68 -15.81 -13.22 -6.46
CA ILE A 68 -15.32 -12.03 -5.77
C ILE A 68 -16.35 -10.91 -5.96
N ALA A 69 -16.87 -10.40 -4.85
CA ALA A 69 -17.84 -9.31 -4.88
C ALA A 69 -17.28 -8.09 -5.63
N ARG A 70 -18.11 -7.44 -6.47
CA ARG A 70 -17.72 -6.25 -7.26
C ARG A 70 -17.05 -5.17 -6.40
N LEU A 71 -17.56 -4.93 -5.19
CA LEU A 71 -16.99 -3.95 -4.27
C LEU A 71 -15.54 -4.28 -3.87
N VAL A 72 -15.19 -5.56 -3.73
CA VAL A 72 -13.83 -6.00 -3.42
C VAL A 72 -12.90 -5.67 -4.57
N ILE A 73 -13.29 -5.94 -5.82
CA ILE A 73 -12.53 -5.55 -7.01
C ILE A 73 -12.33 -4.03 -7.06
N GLU A 74 -13.36 -3.25 -6.75
CA GLU A 74 -13.25 -1.80 -6.71
C GLU A 74 -12.32 -1.30 -5.60
N ARG A 75 -12.22 -2.00 -4.47
CA ARG A 75 -11.19 -1.71 -3.44
C ARG A 75 -9.79 -1.99 -3.96
N LEU A 76 -9.57 -3.15 -4.58
CA LEU A 76 -8.27 -3.50 -5.16
C LEU A 76 -7.81 -2.49 -6.22
N LYS A 77 -8.72 -1.97 -7.05
CA LYS A 77 -8.41 -0.85 -7.97
C LYS A 77 -7.97 0.42 -7.24
N SER A 78 -8.58 0.71 -6.10
CA SER A 78 -8.19 1.86 -5.26
C SER A 78 -6.79 1.65 -4.69
N ASP A 79 -6.48 0.44 -4.24
CA ASP A 79 -5.18 0.09 -3.67
C ASP A 79 -4.07 0.22 -4.72
N VAL A 80 -4.33 -0.21 -5.97
CA VAL A 80 -3.44 0.02 -7.12
C VAL A 80 -3.23 1.52 -7.35
N ALA A 81 -4.30 2.33 -7.41
CA ALA A 81 -4.19 3.77 -7.65
C ALA A 81 -3.40 4.51 -6.54
N ILE A 82 -3.54 4.07 -5.28
CA ILE A 82 -2.78 4.59 -4.14
C ILE A 82 -1.31 4.15 -4.21
N ALA A 83 -1.05 2.88 -4.50
CA ALA A 83 0.31 2.35 -4.61
C ALA A 83 1.07 2.98 -5.78
N GLU A 84 0.39 3.25 -6.89
CA GLU A 84 0.94 3.95 -8.05
C GLU A 84 1.36 5.37 -7.68
N GLN A 85 0.49 6.12 -7.00
CA GLN A 85 0.86 7.46 -6.49
C GLN A 85 2.08 7.37 -5.56
N ARG A 86 2.13 6.40 -4.64
CA ARG A 86 3.28 6.23 -3.74
C ARG A 86 4.58 5.98 -4.49
N PHE A 87 4.54 5.15 -5.52
CA PHE A 87 5.70 4.85 -6.35
C PHE A 87 6.18 6.09 -7.12
N GLN A 88 5.27 6.80 -7.79
CA GLN A 88 5.58 8.06 -8.48
C GLN A 88 6.22 9.09 -7.54
N GLU A 89 5.69 9.24 -6.33
CA GLU A 89 6.26 10.15 -5.33
C GLU A 89 7.65 9.72 -4.83
N ALA A 90 7.87 8.41 -4.69
CA ALA A 90 9.16 7.87 -4.28
C ALA A 90 10.21 8.12 -5.36
N GLU A 91 9.89 7.91 -6.63
CA GLU A 91 10.80 8.15 -7.77
C GLU A 91 11.22 9.62 -7.86
N MET A 92 10.27 10.55 -7.65
CA MET A 92 10.56 11.98 -7.76
C MET A 92 11.27 12.58 -6.52
N ALA A 93 11.43 11.82 -5.43
CA ALA A 93 12.05 12.27 -4.18
C ALA A 93 11.51 13.60 -3.63
N THR A 94 10.21 13.90 -3.81
CA THR A 94 9.70 15.25 -3.55
C THR A 94 9.35 15.51 -2.09
N VAL A 95 9.56 16.75 -1.65
CA VAL A 95 9.22 17.24 -0.30
C VAL A 95 7.69 17.28 -0.05
N GLY A 96 6.86 17.13 -1.09
CA GLY A 96 5.39 17.13 -1.00
C GLY A 96 4.70 15.78 -1.16
N GLY A 97 5.45 14.69 -1.35
CA GLY A 97 4.87 13.39 -1.73
C GLY A 97 3.84 12.86 -0.73
N SER A 98 4.07 13.07 0.57
CA SER A 98 3.14 12.63 1.61
C SER A 98 1.75 13.27 1.50
N GLU A 99 1.66 14.53 1.04
CA GLU A 99 0.39 15.23 0.89
C GLU A 99 -0.40 14.72 -0.31
N ARG A 100 0.26 14.53 -1.45
CA ARG A 100 -0.38 13.99 -2.66
C ARG A 100 -0.87 12.56 -2.45
N ILE A 101 -0.10 11.73 -1.74
CA ILE A 101 -0.56 10.40 -1.32
C ILE A 101 -1.80 10.50 -0.42
N ARG A 102 -1.82 11.40 0.57
CA ARG A 102 -3.01 11.61 1.43
C ARG A 102 -4.23 12.04 0.61
N LEU A 103 -4.06 12.95 -0.35
CA LEU A 103 -5.14 13.41 -1.23
C LEU A 103 -5.68 12.26 -2.08
N ARG A 104 -4.81 11.43 -2.68
CA ARG A 104 -5.22 10.23 -3.42
C ARG A 104 -6.03 9.27 -2.53
N ASN A 105 -5.58 8.98 -1.31
CA ASN A 105 -6.32 8.13 -0.37
C ASN A 105 -7.72 8.68 -0.07
N ALA A 106 -7.84 9.99 0.18
CA ALA A 106 -9.12 10.62 0.44
C ALA A 106 -10.08 10.55 -0.77
N GLN A 107 -9.56 10.72 -1.98
CA GLN A 107 -10.34 10.58 -3.21
C GLN A 107 -10.88 9.15 -3.39
N GLU A 108 -10.04 8.14 -3.21
CA GLU A 108 -10.46 6.73 -3.30
C GLU A 108 -11.48 6.36 -2.22
N LYS A 109 -11.30 6.87 -0.98
CA LYS A 109 -12.25 6.67 0.10
C LYS A 109 -13.65 7.22 -0.25
N ILE A 110 -13.72 8.40 -0.85
CA ILE A 110 -14.99 8.98 -1.33
C ILE A 110 -15.60 8.09 -2.40
N ARG A 111 -14.81 7.67 -3.39
CA ARG A 111 -15.28 6.84 -4.51
C ARG A 111 -15.90 5.52 -4.01
N LEU A 112 -15.21 4.85 -3.08
CA LEU A 112 -15.69 3.61 -2.46
C LEU A 112 -16.91 3.83 -1.56
N ALA A 113 -16.94 4.91 -0.77
CA ALA A 113 -18.09 5.22 0.08
C ALA A 113 -19.34 5.53 -0.76
N LYS A 114 -19.18 6.26 -1.87
CA LYS A 114 -20.25 6.52 -2.85
C LYS A 114 -20.79 5.23 -3.43
N LEU A 115 -19.92 4.34 -3.90
CA LEU A 115 -20.32 3.06 -4.47
C LEU A 115 -21.07 2.18 -3.44
N ASN A 116 -20.62 2.18 -2.19
CA ASN A 116 -21.31 1.48 -1.10
C ASN A 116 -22.71 2.05 -0.87
N PHE A 117 -22.85 3.37 -0.83
CA PHE A 117 -24.15 4.02 -0.67
C PHE A 117 -25.08 3.73 -1.85
N GLU A 118 -24.60 3.81 -3.08
CA GLU A 118 -25.40 3.50 -4.28
C GLU A 118 -25.86 2.04 -4.29
N ASN A 119 -24.98 1.09 -3.95
CA ASN A 119 -25.35 -0.33 -3.80
C ASN A 119 -26.34 -0.53 -2.64
N GLY A 120 -26.12 0.14 -1.50
CA GLY A 120 -27.02 0.09 -0.36
C GLY A 120 -28.42 0.59 -0.69
N ARG A 121 -28.52 1.66 -1.49
CA ARG A 121 -29.80 2.18 -2.00
C ARG A 121 -30.52 1.15 -2.87
N LEU A 122 -29.81 0.52 -3.82
CA LEU A 122 -30.39 -0.54 -4.65
C LEU A 122 -30.88 -1.74 -3.83
N LEU A 123 -30.16 -2.10 -2.76
CA LEU A 123 -30.57 -3.18 -1.87
C LEU A 123 -31.74 -2.78 -0.97
N HIS A 124 -31.81 -1.51 -0.58
CA HIS A 124 -32.91 -0.94 0.20
C HIS A 124 -34.22 -0.94 -0.60
N ASP A 125 -34.17 -0.53 -1.86
CA ASP A 125 -35.34 -0.58 -2.77
C ASP A 125 -35.91 -2.01 -2.93
N ASN A 126 -35.07 -3.03 -2.72
CA ASN A 126 -35.43 -4.44 -2.75
C ASN A 126 -35.71 -5.05 -1.36
N GLY A 127 -35.78 -4.23 -0.31
CA GLY A 127 -36.08 -4.65 1.08
C GLY A 127 -34.96 -5.41 1.79
N MET A 128 -33.77 -5.53 1.19
CA MET A 128 -32.63 -6.25 1.77
C MET A 128 -31.82 -5.40 2.76
N VAL A 129 -31.99 -4.08 2.71
CA VAL A 129 -31.32 -3.10 3.57
C VAL A 129 -32.40 -2.23 4.20
N ASN A 130 -32.32 -1.99 5.51
CA ASN A 130 -33.26 -1.13 6.22
C ASN A 130 -32.83 0.35 6.17
N ASP A 131 -33.73 1.25 6.58
CA ASP A 131 -33.51 2.70 6.56
C ASP A 131 -32.26 3.13 7.35
N LEU A 132 -32.02 2.51 8.51
CA LEU A 132 -30.87 2.85 9.36
C LEU A 132 -29.55 2.48 8.71
N GLU A 133 -29.49 1.33 8.04
CA GLU A 133 -28.32 0.89 7.30
C GLU A 133 -28.08 1.80 6.08
N LEU A 134 -29.14 2.19 5.36
CA LEU A 134 -29.03 3.13 4.26
C LEU A 134 -28.50 4.50 4.72
N GLU A 135 -29.03 5.03 5.83
CA GLU A 135 -28.57 6.30 6.42
C GLU A 135 -27.11 6.18 6.89
N ARG A 136 -26.71 5.05 7.48
CA ARG A 136 -25.31 4.81 7.84
C ARG A 136 -24.38 4.89 6.63
N LEU A 137 -24.77 4.31 5.50
CA LEU A 137 -23.97 4.34 4.27
C LEU A 137 -23.88 5.76 3.69
N LYS A 138 -24.98 6.52 3.76
CA LYS A 138 -25.02 7.94 3.38
C LYS A 138 -24.08 8.78 4.24
N LEU A 139 -24.16 8.67 5.55
CA LEU A 139 -23.30 9.39 6.49
C LEU A 139 -21.81 9.05 6.29
N LYS A 140 -21.49 7.78 5.97
CA LYS A 140 -20.11 7.39 5.63
C LYS A 140 -19.61 8.07 4.36
N TYR A 141 -20.47 8.24 3.36
CA TYR A 141 -20.14 8.98 2.14
C TYR A 141 -19.92 10.47 2.42
N GLU A 142 -20.84 11.11 3.15
CA GLU A 142 -20.72 12.52 3.55
C GLU A 142 -19.45 12.78 4.38
N LEU A 143 -19.16 11.90 5.35
CA LEU A 143 -17.95 12.00 6.16
C LEU A 143 -16.68 11.90 5.31
N ALA A 144 -16.66 11.03 4.30
CA ALA A 144 -15.55 10.94 3.37
C ALA A 144 -15.37 12.24 2.57
N GLN A 145 -16.46 12.88 2.14
CA GLN A 145 -16.44 14.17 1.44
C GLN A 145 -15.89 15.29 2.33
N LEU A 146 -16.42 15.42 3.56
CA LEU A 146 -15.96 16.41 4.54
C LEU A 146 -14.48 16.25 4.85
N SER A 147 -14.01 15.02 4.95
CA SER A 147 -12.60 14.73 5.20
C SER A 147 -11.68 15.18 4.08
N LEU A 148 -12.11 15.11 2.82
CA LEU A 148 -11.34 15.68 1.70
C LEU A 148 -11.35 17.21 1.75
N VAL A 149 -12.48 17.82 2.11
CA VAL A 149 -12.56 19.28 2.29
C VAL A 149 -11.57 19.74 3.35
N LEU A 150 -11.55 19.10 4.52
CA LEU A 150 -10.59 19.40 5.59
C LEU A 150 -9.15 19.20 5.13
N LEU A 151 -8.85 18.13 4.38
CA LEU A 151 -7.50 17.88 3.88
C LEU A 151 -7.03 18.95 2.88
N LYS A 152 -7.94 19.46 2.05
CA LYS A 152 -7.64 20.55 1.09
C LYS A 152 -7.56 21.94 1.75
N ASN A 153 -8.06 22.07 2.97
CA ASN A 153 -8.18 23.35 3.66
C ASN A 153 -7.51 23.26 5.05
N PRO A 154 -6.17 23.15 5.10
CA PRO A 154 -5.44 23.00 6.36
C PRO A 154 -5.62 24.19 7.30
N GLN A 155 -6.08 25.35 6.81
CA GLN A 155 -6.41 26.51 7.63
C GLN A 155 -7.53 26.26 8.66
N TYR A 156 -8.31 25.18 8.50
CA TYR A 156 -9.28 24.75 9.53
C TYR A 156 -8.61 24.09 10.74
N PHE A 157 -7.33 23.74 10.67
CA PHE A 157 -6.54 23.26 11.79
C PHE A 157 -5.61 24.37 12.25
N ASN A 158 -5.76 24.82 13.49
CA ASN A 158 -4.95 25.91 14.04
C ASN A 158 -3.53 25.45 14.39
N THR A 159 -3.31 24.14 14.57
CA THR A 159 -1.99 23.56 14.89
C THR A 159 -1.80 22.19 14.25
N MET A 160 -0.53 21.78 14.12
CA MET A 160 -0.16 20.41 13.71
C MET A 160 -0.69 19.35 14.70
N LEU A 161 -0.81 19.71 15.98
CA LEU A 161 -1.38 18.85 17.01
C LEU A 161 -2.87 18.58 16.76
N GLN A 162 -3.66 19.62 16.43
CA GLN A 162 -5.08 19.44 16.05
C GLN A 162 -5.24 18.56 14.80
N SER A 163 -4.30 18.64 13.85
CA SER A 163 -4.29 17.74 12.69
C SER A 163 -3.94 16.30 13.06
N LEU A 164 -3.12 16.09 14.09
CA LEU A 164 -2.80 14.76 14.61
C LEU A 164 -3.97 14.19 15.41
N ASP A 165 -4.58 14.96 16.31
CA ASP A 165 -5.75 14.57 17.10
C ASP A 165 -6.89 14.12 16.19
N ALA A 166 -7.22 14.92 15.17
CA ALA A 166 -8.24 14.56 14.19
C ALA A 166 -7.93 13.26 13.42
N LYS A 167 -6.66 12.89 13.25
CA LYS A 167 -6.27 11.59 12.65
C LYS A 167 -6.39 10.45 13.66
N VAL A 168 -6.02 10.69 14.92
CA VAL A 168 -6.12 9.70 16.00
C VAL A 168 -7.60 9.36 16.24
N ASP A 169 -8.46 10.38 16.37
CA ASP A 169 -9.91 10.19 16.53
C ASP A 169 -10.50 9.38 15.38
N ARG A 170 -10.11 9.71 14.15
CA ARG A 170 -10.54 8.98 12.96
C ARG A 170 -10.11 7.51 12.95
N LEU A 171 -8.86 7.23 13.35
CA LEU A 171 -8.37 5.86 13.45
C LEU A 171 -9.08 5.11 14.57
N ALA A 172 -9.35 5.76 15.70
CA ALA A 172 -10.11 5.19 16.80
C ALA A 172 -11.54 4.83 16.36
N ASP A 173 -12.21 5.71 15.62
CA ASP A 173 -13.55 5.45 15.04
C ASP A 173 -13.54 4.30 14.02
N GLU A 174 -12.51 4.23 13.17
CA GLU A 174 -12.35 3.12 12.22
C GLU A 174 -12.11 1.79 12.92
N ILE A 175 -11.26 1.77 13.96
CA ILE A 175 -11.02 0.59 14.80
C ILE A 175 -12.31 0.17 15.50
N LEU A 176 -13.03 1.09 16.13
CA LEU A 176 -14.30 0.80 16.79
C LEU A 176 -15.35 0.26 15.80
N SER A 177 -15.42 0.85 14.60
CA SER A 177 -16.32 0.34 13.54
C SER A 177 -15.91 -1.03 13.04
N LEU A 178 -14.61 -1.36 13.02
CA LEU A 178 -14.12 -2.68 12.64
C LEU A 178 -14.44 -3.71 13.73
N ASP A 179 -14.20 -3.37 14.99
CA ASP A 179 -14.51 -4.20 16.15
C ASP A 179 -16.00 -4.56 16.18
N GLN A 180 -16.88 -3.57 16.08
CA GLN A 180 -18.34 -3.79 15.99
C GLN A 180 -18.76 -4.66 14.81
N ARG A 181 -18.04 -4.61 13.68
CA ARG A 181 -18.32 -5.46 12.51
C ARG A 181 -17.82 -6.87 12.74
N LEU A 182 -16.67 -7.05 13.39
CA LEU A 182 -16.14 -8.35 13.77
C LEU A 182 -17.03 -9.03 14.81
N SER A 183 -17.51 -8.31 15.83
CA SER A 183 -18.43 -8.88 16.84
C SER A 183 -19.76 -9.36 16.25
N ARG A 184 -20.18 -8.83 15.09
CA ARG A 184 -21.36 -9.32 14.34
C ARG A 184 -21.07 -10.56 13.50
N LEU A 185 -19.80 -10.86 13.24
CA LEU A 185 -19.32 -12.03 12.50
C LEU A 185 -18.87 -13.15 13.45
N GLU A 186 -18.63 -12.84 14.72
CA GLU A 186 -18.41 -13.86 15.72
C GLU A 186 -19.69 -14.68 15.91
N PRO A 187 -19.66 -16.01 15.69
CA PRO A 187 -20.77 -16.85 16.10
C PRO A 187 -20.96 -16.66 17.61
N ILE A 188 -22.19 -16.40 18.04
CA ILE A 188 -22.54 -16.44 19.47
C ILE A 188 -22.03 -17.78 20.00
N ARG A 189 -20.95 -17.76 20.78
CA ARG A 189 -20.44 -18.96 21.44
C ARG A 189 -21.57 -19.50 22.32
N GLY A 190 -22.21 -20.58 21.87
CA GLY A 190 -23.30 -21.24 22.61
C GLY A 190 -24.54 -21.62 21.80
N PHE A 191 -24.70 -21.21 20.54
CA PHE A 191 -25.83 -21.72 19.73
C PHE A 191 -25.41 -22.96 18.94
N ILE A 192 -25.66 -24.14 19.51
CA ILE A 192 -25.73 -25.38 18.75
C ILE A 192 -27.17 -25.46 18.21
N PRO A 193 -27.41 -25.39 16.89
CA PRO A 193 -28.75 -25.67 16.36
C PRO A 193 -29.08 -27.13 16.68
N THR A 194 -30.04 -27.34 17.57
CA THR A 194 -30.66 -28.66 17.76
C THR A 194 -31.61 -28.89 16.60
N ASN A 195 -31.26 -29.80 15.70
CA ASN A 195 -32.24 -30.48 14.84
C ASN A 195 -33.11 -31.41 15.68
#